data_AF-A0A2X3JBQ5-F1
#
_entry.id   AF-A0A2X3JBQ5-F1
#
_cell.length_a   1.000
_cell.length_b   1.000
_cell.length_c   1.000
_cell.angle_alpha   90.00
_cell.angle_beta   90.00
_cell.angle_gamma   90.00
#
_symmetry.space_group_name_H-M   'P 1'
#
loop_
_entity.id
_entity.type
_entity.pdbx_description
1 polymer ?
#
loop_
_entity_poly.entity_id
_entity_poly.type
_entity_poly.pdbx_seq_one_letter_code
_entity_poly.pdbx_strand_id
1 'polypeptide(L)' 'MPLTPLRHVPAAIPLRLENQYFSLDVSHALGAEMLQSGTCMFYVPGMLGEPELELFAVLRT' A
#
# COMPACT_ATOMS: atom_id res chain seq x y z
N MET A 1 -2.24 -10.10 2.75
CA MET A 1 -2.91 -9.36 1.65
C MET A 1 -1.91 -9.19 0.51
N PRO A 2 -2.26 -9.49 -0.76
CA PRO A 2 -1.34 -9.35 -1.87
C PRO A 2 -1.07 -7.87 -2.20
N LEU A 3 0.20 -7.54 -2.47
CA LEU A 3 0.63 -6.24 -3.01
C LEU A 3 0.68 -6.33 -4.53
N THR A 4 -0.01 -5.42 -5.23
CA THR A 4 0.00 -5.39 -6.71
C THR A 4 0.81 -4.19 -7.19
N PRO A 5 1.86 -4.36 -8.01
CA PRO A 5 2.62 -3.23 -8.52
C PRO A 5 1.75 -2.36 -9.45
N LEU A 6 1.82 -1.05 -9.24
CA LEU A 6 1.10 -0.06 -10.04
C LEU A 6 1.97 0.43 -11.20
N ARG A 7 1.40 0.46 -12.41
CA ARG A 7 2.03 1.12 -13.57
C ARG A 7 1.84 2.64 -13.56
N HIS A 8 0.73 3.10 -12.98
CA HIS A 8 0.39 4.50 -12.86
C HIS A 8 -0.14 4.76 -11.45
N VAL A 9 0.34 5.83 -10.86
CA VAL A 9 -0.08 6.27 -9.54
C VAL A 9 -1.32 7.17 -9.71
N PRO A 10 -2.39 7.00 -8.89
CA PRO A 10 -3.52 7.91 -8.87
C PRO A 10 -3.09 9.37 -8.67
N ALA A 11 -3.76 10.31 -9.36
CA ALA A 11 -3.39 11.73 -9.32
C ALA A 11 -3.40 12.37 -7.92
N ALA A 12 -4.09 11.75 -6.96
CA ALA A 12 -4.15 12.19 -5.57
C ALA A 12 -2.87 11.89 -4.77
N ILE A 13 -1.93 11.09 -5.29
CA ILE A 13 -0.70 10.69 -4.59
C ILE A 13 0.51 11.40 -5.23
N PRO A 14 1.42 11.98 -4.43
CA PRO A 14 2.64 12.61 -4.95
C PRO A 14 3.53 11.62 -5.72
N LEU A 15 3.90 11.98 -6.94
CA LEU A 15 4.79 11.17 -7.76
C LEU A 15 6.26 11.44 -7.39
N ARG A 16 6.99 10.37 -7.06
CA ARG A 16 8.44 10.36 -6.82
C ARG A 16 9.05 9.34 -7.80
N LEU A 17 9.98 9.81 -8.64
CA LEU A 17 10.52 9.01 -9.75
C LEU A 17 11.25 7.73 -9.31
N GLU A 18 11.84 7.74 -8.12
CA GLU A 18 12.63 6.61 -7.60
C GLU A 18 11.78 5.61 -6.82
N ASN A 19 10.53 5.95 -6.50
CA ASN A 19 9.67 5.10 -5.68
C ASN A 19 8.95 4.04 -6.51
N GLN A 20 8.80 2.86 -5.90
CA GLN A 20 7.92 1.81 -6.40
C GLN A 20 6.57 1.91 -5.70
N TYR A 21 5.49 1.80 -6.47
CA TYR A 21 4.13 1.96 -5.96
C TYR A 21 3.39 0.64 -6.05
N PHE A 22 2.67 0.31 -4.97
CA PHE A 22 1.88 -0.92 -4.85
C PHE A 22 0.48 -0.57 -4.37
N SER A 23 -0.52 -1.26 -4.89
CA SER A 23 -1.88 -1.20 -4.37
C SER A 23 -2.16 -2.34 -3.38
N LEU A 24 -3.01 -2.01 -2.41
CA LEU A 24 -3.63 -2.94 -1.49
C LEU A 24 -5.12 -3.05 -1.82
N ASP A 25 -5.57 -4.24 -2.17
CA ASP A 25 -6.98 -4.49 -2.46
C ASP A 25 -7.75 -4.76 -1.17
N VAL A 26 -8.43 -3.71 -0.67
CA VAL A 26 -9.26 -3.79 0.54
C VAL A 26 -10.56 -4.56 0.33
N SER A 27 -10.92 -4.92 -0.92
CA SER A 27 -12.07 -5.80 -1.18
C SER A 27 -11.79 -7.27 -0.88
N HIS A 28 -10.51 -7.63 -0.71
CA HIS A 28 -10.08 -8.95 -0.27
C HIS A 28 -10.54 -9.22 1.18
N ALA A 29 -10.80 -10.48 1.55
CA ALA A 29 -11.28 -10.86 2.89
C ALA A 29 -10.40 -10.31 4.04
N LEU A 30 -9.08 -10.42 3.89
CA LEU A 30 -8.10 -9.84 4.83
C LEU A 30 -8.16 -8.30 4.92
N GLY A 31 -8.63 -7.62 3.88
CA GLY A 31 -8.84 -6.17 3.88
C GLY A 31 -10.00 -5.77 4.79
N ALA A 32 -11.08 -6.55 4.82
CA ALA A 32 -12.18 -6.33 5.75
C ALA A 32 -11.74 -6.48 7.22
N GLU A 33 -10.92 -7.49 7.53
CA GLU A 33 -10.36 -7.68 8.87
C GLU A 33 -9.44 -6.51 9.28
N MET A 34 -8.56 -6.06 8.38
CA MET A 34 -7.70 -4.89 8.59
C MET A 34 -8.50 -3.60 8.85
N LEU A 35 -9.59 -3.39 8.11
CA LEU A 35 -10.45 -2.23 8.32
C LEU A 35 -11.20 -2.32 9.66
N GLN A 36 -11.67 -3.52 10.03
CA GLN A 36 -12.38 -3.75 11.28
C GLN A 36 -11.47 -3.60 12.51
N SER A 37 -10.20 -4.01 12.42
CA SER A 37 -9.22 -3.79 13.47
C SER A 37 -8.72 -2.34 13.56
N GLY A 38 -9.01 -1.53 12.54
CA GLY A 38 -8.53 -0.15 12.43
C GLY A 38 -7.00 -0.04 12.31
N THR A 39 -6.30 -1.13 12.02
CA THR A 39 -4.83 -1.19 12.01
C THR A 39 -4.32 -2.05 10.86
N CYS A 40 -3.16 -1.67 10.33
CA CYS A 40 -2.43 -2.46 9.34
C CYS A 40 -0.96 -2.53 9.73
N MET A 41 -0.34 -3.68 9.48
CA MET A 41 1.06 -3.94 9.82
C MET A 41 1.80 -4.40 8.58
N PHE A 42 2.97 -3.82 8.34
CA PHE A 42 3.86 -4.18 7.25
C PHE A 42 5.15 -4.74 7.84
N TYR A 43 5.52 -5.93 7.38
CA TYR A 43 6.82 -6.52 7.68
C TYR A 43 7.71 -6.38 6.44
N VAL A 44 8.87 -5.74 6.61
CA VAL A 44 9.90 -5.62 5.59
C VAL A 44 11.05 -6.56 5.96
N PRO A 45 11.30 -7.61 5.17
CA PRO A 45 12.48 -8.45 5.38
C PRO A 45 13.77 -7.64 5.22
N GLY A 46 14.73 -7.81 6.14
CA GLY A 46 15.98 -7.04 6.13
C GLY A 46 16.85 -7.22 4.87
N MET A 47 16.60 -8.26 4.07
CA MET A 47 17.23 -8.45 2.76
C MET A 47 16.85 -7.37 1.72
N LEU A 48 15.79 -6.61 1.95
CA LEU A 48 15.39 -5.46 1.12
C LEU A 48 16.12 -4.17 1.49
N GLY A 49 17.06 -4.22 2.45
CA GLY A 49 17.70 -3.04 3.01
C GLY A 49 16.75 -2.28 3.96
N GLU A 50 16.84 -0.96 3.94
CA GLU A 50 16.07 -0.06 4.79
C GLU A 50 15.15 0.83 3.92
N PRO A 51 14.08 0.29 3.32
CA PRO A 51 13.18 1.09 2.52
C PRO A 51 12.34 2.02 3.40
N GLU A 52 12.09 3.23 2.90
CA GLU A 52 11.07 4.11 3.45
C GLU A 52 9.69 3.69 2.94
N LEU A 53 8.73 3.53 3.86
CA LEU A 53 7.35 3.17 3.53
C LEU A 53 6.42 4.36 3.77
N GLU A 54 5.66 4.73 2.73
CA GLU A 54 4.54 5.66 2.82
C GLU A 54 3.23 4.91 2.52
N LEU A 55 2.20 5.10 3.35
CA LEU A 55 0.87 4.52 3.13
C LEU A 55 -0.13 5.60 2.75
N PHE A 56 -0.80 5.42 1.62
CA PHE A 56 -1.84 6.33 1.12
C PHE A 56 -3.21 5.63 1.07
N ALA A 57 -4.25 6.36 1.44
CA ALA A 57 -5.64 5.96 1.25
C ALA A 57 -6.32 6.94 0.29
N VAL A 58 -6.78 6.44 -0.87
CA VAL A 58 -7.57 7.22 -1.83
C VAL A 58 -9.02 6.79 -1.71
N LEU A 59 -9.86 7.70 -1.22
CA LEU A 59 -11.29 7.43 -1.04
C LEU A 59 -11.99 7.39 -2.40
N ARG A 60 -12.85 6.40 -2.59
CA ARG A 60 -13.78 6.37 -3.73
C ARG A 60 -14.89 7.39 -3.48
N THR A 61 -15.26 8.12 -4.52
CA THR A 61 -16.49 8.93 -4.57
C THR A 61 -17.72 8.06 -4.77
#